data_AF-S0K7K1-F1
#
_entry.id   AF-S0K7K1-F1
#
_cell.length_a   1.000
_cell.length_b   1.000
_cell.length_c   1.000
_cell.angle_alpha   90.00
_cell.angle_beta   90.00
_cell.angle_gamma   90.00
#
_symmetry.space_group_name_H-M   'P 1'
#
loop_
_entity.id
_entity.type
_entity.pdbx_description
1 polymer ?
#
loop_
_entity_poly.entity_id
_entity_poly.type
_entity_poly.pdbx_seq_one_letter_code
_entity_poly.pdbx_strand_id
1 'polypeptide(L)'
;MKKLGYLLMSITMLLIVGLGLGRVALAAEETPDITLKAEHGEHIAIPDVTFHLYTVASIAADGQLIFEAPFDNLKLDTQPLSEENIQSLSNTLSAYVKAQNIAASQTKATGPSGVLTFSLTNYEEPGKVYLILGDSVTINQEKLSFQPLLVQIPYQTNGNLHPIIIPKPVKLPEQTTKDLSVVKVWKNDTEQTRPTSITVGLYKNGQKQAEQVLNDANSWRHTFTALTANDDWQIVEENVPSGYTVTINETTSTIVVTNTKTTPPTTTKTPPTTTTTTGKRLPQTGVLWWPVAVLSIIGGFSLVIGILRRHTRLKLGIYLGLSLMSMAAGMTIYNIWDDNRAAQEVSKINQELKQKTAQNASSVTSPVWDQDMSMPTQSVENERVIGTLRIDKLNLELPILRDWSPANSKIAPCRYEGSIYKNNLIIAGHNYLAHFAKLNRLTTGDAVSFEDMEGRIFDYKVSSIEMIDGSDVSAMTSGKWDLTLFTCNYDGTQRLTIRCVKNFEQGV
;
A
#
# COMPACT_ATOMS: atom_id res chain seq x y z
N MET A 1 82.81 -12.25 -18.72
CA MET A 1 83.15 -11.01 -18.00
C MET A 1 81.89 -10.59 -17.25
N LYS A 2 81.71 -11.03 -16.00
CA LYS A 2 82.16 -10.41 -14.73
C LYS A 2 81.19 -9.30 -14.22
N LYS A 3 80.59 -9.61 -13.06
CA LYS A 3 80.22 -8.71 -11.95
C LYS A 3 78.98 -7.84 -12.19
N LEU A 4 78.13 -7.49 -11.21
CA LEU A 4 78.33 -7.35 -9.77
C LEU A 4 76.96 -7.33 -9.05
N GLY A 5 76.81 -8.04 -7.93
CA GLY A 5 75.74 -7.83 -6.95
C GLY A 5 76.13 -6.80 -5.88
N TYR A 6 75.30 -6.68 -4.83
CA TYR A 6 75.47 -6.07 -3.49
C TYR A 6 74.27 -5.15 -3.19
N LEU A 7 73.39 -5.47 -2.23
CA LEU A 7 73.55 -5.44 -0.75
C LEU A 7 73.33 -4.02 -0.19
N LEU A 8 72.26 -3.83 0.58
CA LEU A 8 72.13 -2.81 1.63
C LEU A 8 71.19 -3.42 2.68
N MET A 9 71.68 -4.02 3.77
CA MET A 9 72.21 -3.42 5.01
C MET A 9 71.13 -2.73 5.85
N SER A 10 70.95 -3.29 7.04
CA SER A 10 69.94 -2.94 8.04
C SER A 10 70.45 -1.95 9.08
N ILE A 11 69.49 -1.27 9.73
CA ILE A 11 69.43 -0.98 11.18
C ILE A 11 70.10 0.32 11.73
N THR A 12 69.16 1.19 12.17
CA THR A 12 69.09 2.08 13.36
C THR A 12 69.85 3.42 13.49
N MET A 13 69.02 4.48 13.57
CA MET A 13 68.81 5.37 14.72
C MET A 13 69.89 6.40 15.08
N LEU A 14 69.57 7.70 14.90
CA LEU A 14 69.66 8.67 15.99
C LEU A 14 68.84 9.96 15.76
N LEU A 15 68.25 10.41 16.87
CA LEU A 15 67.46 11.61 17.19
C LEU A 15 67.65 12.90 16.37
N ILE A 16 66.53 13.55 16.04
CA ILE A 16 66.32 14.99 16.30
C ILE A 16 64.90 15.22 16.84
N VAL A 17 64.85 15.93 17.97
CA VAL A 17 63.67 16.40 18.72
C VAL A 17 63.08 17.63 18.04
N GLY A 18 61.75 17.76 18.02
CA GLY A 18 61.11 19.06 18.02
C GLY A 18 59.77 19.17 17.29
N LEU A 19 58.72 19.43 18.09
CA LEU A 19 57.53 20.22 17.76
C LEU A 19 56.34 19.48 17.13
N GLY A 20 55.30 19.35 17.96
CA GLY A 20 53.92 19.47 17.49
C GLY A 20 53.29 18.25 16.84
N LEU A 21 53.33 17.09 17.52
CA LEU A 21 52.24 16.14 17.30
C LEU A 21 51.00 16.71 17.97
N GLY A 22 50.28 17.55 17.22
CA GLY A 22 48.86 17.71 17.43
C GLY A 22 48.29 16.32 17.56
N ARG A 23 47.62 16.07 18.69
CA ARG A 23 46.69 14.95 18.78
C ARG A 23 45.82 15.07 17.54
N VAL A 24 45.99 14.17 16.57
CA VAL A 24 44.89 13.86 15.67
C VAL A 24 43.84 13.35 16.63
N ALA A 25 42.91 14.23 17.00
CA ALA A 25 41.68 13.81 17.61
C ALA A 25 41.21 12.65 16.73
N LEU A 26 41.12 11.44 17.30
CA LEU A 26 40.23 10.46 16.72
C LEU A 26 38.95 11.23 16.44
N ALA A 27 38.57 11.34 15.17
CA ALA A 27 37.26 11.86 14.82
C ALA A 27 36.29 11.07 15.68
N ALA A 28 35.61 11.75 16.60
CA ALA A 28 34.57 11.13 17.39
C ALA A 28 33.66 10.42 16.38
N GLU A 29 33.39 9.13 16.59
CA GLU A 29 32.36 8.45 15.82
C GLU A 29 31.10 9.31 15.95
N GLU A 30 30.70 9.97 14.85
CA GLU A 30 29.53 10.84 14.87
C GLU A 30 28.33 9.94 15.20
N THR A 31 27.78 10.11 16.41
CA THR A 31 26.51 9.47 16.76
C THR A 31 25.45 9.98 15.78
N PRO A 32 24.68 9.10 15.12
CA PRO A 32 23.63 9.56 14.23
C PRO A 32 22.59 10.34 15.03
N ASP A 33 22.20 11.52 14.57
CA ASP A 33 21.14 12.32 15.19
C ASP A 33 19.88 12.31 14.30
N ILE A 34 18.70 12.46 14.92
CA ILE A 34 17.43 12.58 14.19
C ILE A 34 17.01 14.04 14.22
N THR A 35 17.06 14.71 13.07
CA THR A 35 16.62 16.10 12.94
C THR A 35 15.25 16.17 12.27
N LEU A 36 14.31 16.88 12.89
CA LEU A 36 13.01 17.17 12.32
C LEU A 36 12.90 18.64 11.94
N LYS A 37 12.17 18.93 10.85
CA LYS A 37 11.70 20.27 10.50
C LYS A 37 10.18 20.25 10.33
N ALA A 38 9.47 20.79 11.31
CA ALA A 38 8.03 20.98 11.22
C ALA A 38 7.71 22.20 10.36
N GLU A 39 6.95 22.00 9.31
CA GLU A 39 6.53 23.06 8.39
C GLU A 39 5.09 22.85 7.89
N HIS A 40 4.42 23.93 7.50
CA HIS A 40 3.06 23.95 6.96
C HIS A 40 2.96 24.85 5.73
N GLY A 41 2.11 24.50 4.76
CA GLY A 41 1.89 25.31 3.55
C GLY A 41 3.17 25.49 2.71
N GLU A 42 3.49 26.73 2.35
CA GLU A 42 4.70 27.10 1.59
C GLU A 42 5.99 27.04 2.44
N HIS A 43 6.25 25.92 3.12
CA HIS A 43 7.42 25.67 3.99
C HIS A 43 7.52 26.63 5.19
N ILE A 44 6.37 27.09 5.70
CA ILE A 44 6.32 27.96 6.87
C ILE A 44 6.66 27.13 8.11
N ALA A 45 7.73 27.50 8.81
CA ALA A 45 8.16 26.84 10.04
C ALA A 45 7.07 26.86 11.11
N ILE A 46 6.91 25.73 11.80
CA ILE A 46 5.98 25.62 12.94
C ILE A 46 6.80 25.58 14.24
N PRO A 47 6.88 26.68 15.00
CA PRO A 47 7.56 26.71 16.30
C PRO A 47 6.70 26.05 17.39
N ASP A 48 7.36 25.68 18.49
CA ASP A 48 6.73 25.24 19.75
C ASP A 48 5.84 23.99 19.64
N VAL A 49 6.06 23.14 18.62
CA VAL A 49 5.40 21.83 18.52
C VAL A 49 6.25 20.79 19.20
N THR A 50 5.65 20.07 20.15
CA THR A 50 6.31 18.97 20.85
C THR A 50 6.27 17.70 20.01
N PHE A 51 7.42 17.06 19.88
CA PHE A 51 7.57 15.72 19.31
C PHE A 51 8.17 14.77 20.34
N HIS A 52 7.72 13.52 20.26
CA HIS A 52 8.09 12.42 21.13
C HIS A 52 8.80 11.35 20.31
N LEU A 53 9.98 10.94 20.78
CA LEU A 53 10.78 9.87 20.19
C LEU A 53 10.66 8.61 21.04
N TYR A 54 10.40 7.49 20.40
CA TYR A 54 10.36 6.16 21.02
C TYR A 54 11.38 5.26 20.34
N THR A 55 12.25 4.62 21.11
CA THR A 55 13.06 3.50 20.63
C THR A 55 12.18 2.26 20.55
N VAL A 56 11.97 1.73 19.34
CA VAL A 56 10.95 0.69 19.09
C VAL A 56 11.56 -0.70 18.92
N ALA A 57 12.59 -0.82 18.09
CA ALA A 57 13.17 -2.11 17.74
C ALA A 57 14.65 -1.97 17.39
N SER A 58 15.40 -3.04 17.62
CA SER A 58 16.69 -3.27 16.97
C SER A 58 16.50 -4.07 15.68
N ILE A 59 17.50 -4.05 14.81
CA ILE A 59 17.47 -4.75 13.53
C ILE A 59 18.38 -5.97 13.63
N ALA A 60 17.86 -7.14 13.25
CA ALA A 60 18.64 -8.36 13.17
C ALA A 60 19.58 -8.35 11.95
N ALA A 61 20.57 -9.24 11.92
CA ALA A 61 21.50 -9.34 10.80
C ALA A 61 20.82 -9.66 9.45
N ASP A 62 19.63 -10.28 9.48
CA ASP A 62 18.81 -10.58 8.30
C ASP A 62 17.78 -9.48 7.97
N GLY A 63 17.81 -8.35 8.70
CA GLY A 63 16.92 -7.21 8.54
C GLY A 63 15.60 -7.29 9.31
N GLN A 64 15.33 -8.41 10.00
CA GLN A 64 14.10 -8.53 10.80
C GLN A 64 14.11 -7.58 12.00
N LEU A 65 12.91 -7.16 12.40
CA LEU A 65 12.73 -6.31 13.57
C LEU A 65 12.70 -7.13 14.85
N ILE A 66 13.51 -6.72 15.81
CA ILE A 66 13.50 -7.24 17.18
C ILE A 66 12.98 -6.11 18.06
N PHE A 67 11.67 -6.14 18.36
CA PHE A 67 11.04 -5.13 19.20
C PHE A 67 11.66 -5.11 20.60
N GLU A 68 11.94 -3.91 21.10
CA GLU A 68 12.50 -3.66 22.43
C GLU A 68 11.38 -3.34 23.42
N ALA A 69 11.62 -3.55 24.71
CA ALA A 69 10.65 -3.19 25.74
C ALA A 69 10.30 -1.68 25.68
N PRO A 70 9.03 -1.29 25.85
CA PRO A 70 7.88 -2.15 26.17
C PRO A 70 7.12 -2.73 24.96
N PHE A 71 7.62 -2.56 23.74
CA PHE A 71 6.99 -3.01 22.49
C PHE A 71 7.12 -4.50 22.21
N ASP A 72 8.10 -5.17 22.82
CA ASP A 72 8.35 -6.62 22.77
C ASP A 72 7.14 -7.48 23.18
N ASN A 73 6.28 -6.94 24.05
CA ASN A 73 5.05 -7.61 24.49
C ASN A 73 3.91 -7.51 23.46
N LEU A 74 4.02 -6.60 22.49
CA LEU A 74 3.03 -6.43 21.43
C LEU A 74 3.23 -7.50 20.35
N LYS A 75 2.13 -8.06 19.85
CA LYS A 75 2.16 -9.05 18.76
C LYS A 75 2.29 -8.34 17.41
N LEU A 76 3.44 -7.74 17.15
CA LEU A 76 3.71 -6.97 15.93
C LEU A 76 4.42 -7.81 14.86
N ASP A 77 4.31 -7.38 13.61
CA ASP A 77 5.03 -7.99 12.49
C ASP A 77 6.54 -7.70 12.59
N THR A 78 7.36 -8.76 12.54
CA THR A 78 8.82 -8.68 12.66
C THR A 78 9.53 -8.61 11.30
N GLN A 79 8.78 -8.58 10.19
CA GLN A 79 9.37 -8.42 8.86
C GLN A 79 10.20 -7.11 8.74
N PRO A 80 11.23 -7.08 7.89
CA PRO A 80 11.98 -5.86 7.60
C PRO A 80 11.07 -4.70 7.17
N LEU A 81 11.47 -3.46 7.49
CA LEU A 81 10.73 -2.28 7.04
C LEU A 81 10.76 -2.16 5.50
N SER A 82 9.60 -1.87 4.92
CA SER A 82 9.41 -1.64 3.50
C SER A 82 8.40 -0.51 3.28
N GLU A 83 8.36 0.03 2.06
CA GLU A 83 7.35 1.04 1.68
C GLU A 83 5.91 0.55 1.91
N GLU A 84 5.69 -0.76 1.86
CA GLU A 84 4.36 -1.38 2.01
C GLU A 84 3.91 -1.52 3.47
N ASN A 85 4.83 -1.77 4.40
CA ASN A 85 4.48 -2.03 5.81
C ASN A 85 4.70 -0.83 6.74
N ILE A 86 5.58 0.11 6.38
CA ILE A 86 6.07 1.16 7.29
C ILE A 86 4.94 2.04 7.83
N GLN A 87 3.97 2.44 6.98
CA GLN A 87 2.84 3.26 7.42
C GLN A 87 1.93 2.51 8.39
N SER A 88 1.64 1.25 8.07
CA SER A 88 0.75 0.41 8.87
C SER A 88 1.36 0.09 10.24
N LEU A 89 2.67 -0.16 10.30
CA LEU A 89 3.40 -0.35 11.55
C LEU A 89 3.48 0.97 12.35
N SER A 90 3.71 2.10 11.68
CA SER A 90 3.71 3.43 12.32
C SER A 90 2.38 3.73 13.01
N ASN A 91 1.25 3.48 12.31
CA ASN A 91 -0.09 3.66 12.85
C ASN A 91 -0.37 2.71 14.01
N THR A 92 0.00 1.44 13.86
CA THR A 92 -0.16 0.41 14.91
C THR A 92 0.58 0.80 16.18
N LEU A 93 1.86 1.13 16.07
CA LEU A 93 2.68 1.55 17.20
C LEU A 93 2.13 2.83 17.85
N SER A 94 1.73 3.83 17.05
CA SER A 94 1.09 5.05 17.55
C SER A 94 -0.15 4.75 18.40
N ALA A 95 -1.02 3.86 17.91
CA ALA A 95 -2.24 3.48 18.64
C ALA A 95 -1.91 2.83 19.99
N TYR A 96 -0.96 1.88 20.02
CA TYR A 96 -0.55 1.23 21.27
C TYR A 96 0.19 2.15 22.23
N VAL A 97 1.09 3.01 21.74
CA VAL A 97 1.79 4.02 22.56
C VAL A 97 0.79 4.88 23.30
N LYS A 98 -0.19 5.41 22.57
CA LYS A 98 -1.21 6.29 23.13
C LYS A 98 -2.15 5.52 24.07
N ALA A 99 -2.64 4.35 23.67
CA ALA A 99 -3.58 3.55 24.46
C ALA A 99 -2.97 3.05 25.79
N GLN A 100 -1.69 2.67 25.78
CA GLN A 100 -0.99 2.14 26.95
C GLN A 100 -0.19 3.21 27.71
N ASN A 101 -0.23 4.47 27.26
CA ASN A 101 0.52 5.59 27.83
C ASN A 101 2.03 5.27 27.96
N ILE A 102 2.61 4.72 26.89
CA ILE A 102 4.03 4.38 26.84
C ILE A 102 4.84 5.67 26.92
N ALA A 103 5.84 5.70 27.81
CA ALA A 103 6.71 6.87 27.96
C ALA A 103 7.67 7.00 26.78
N ALA A 104 7.83 8.23 26.27
CA ALA A 104 8.80 8.54 25.23
C ALA A 104 10.24 8.44 25.75
N SER A 105 11.15 7.96 24.91
CA SER A 105 12.59 7.95 25.18
C SER A 105 13.16 9.37 25.23
N GLN A 106 12.67 10.26 24.37
CA GLN A 106 12.96 11.70 24.40
C GLN A 106 11.71 12.49 24.02
N THR A 107 11.58 13.70 24.55
CA THR A 107 10.53 14.66 24.19
C THR A 107 11.18 16.03 24.00
N LYS A 108 10.95 16.66 22.84
CA LYS A 108 11.52 17.96 22.48
C LYS A 108 10.51 18.80 21.70
N ALA A 109 10.56 20.11 21.87
CA ALA A 109 9.76 21.05 21.08
C ALA A 109 10.59 21.68 19.96
N THR A 110 9.93 22.05 18.86
CA THR A 110 10.57 22.79 17.76
C THR A 110 10.96 24.20 18.18
N GLY A 111 12.13 24.66 17.75
CA GLY A 111 12.55 26.05 17.95
C GLY A 111 11.86 27.02 16.97
N PRO A 112 12.22 28.32 16.99
CA PRO A 112 11.63 29.35 16.11
C PRO A 112 11.73 29.05 14.61
N SER A 113 12.73 28.25 14.20
CA SER A 113 12.93 27.81 12.82
C SER A 113 12.11 26.56 12.43
N GLY A 114 11.29 26.04 13.34
CA GLY A 114 10.56 24.78 13.16
C GLY A 114 11.42 23.53 13.28
N VAL A 115 12.70 23.67 13.64
CA VAL A 115 13.68 22.58 13.69
C VAL A 115 13.86 22.09 15.14
N LEU A 116 13.98 20.77 15.31
CA LEU A 116 14.51 20.13 16.51
C LEU A 116 15.42 18.97 16.15
N THR A 117 16.28 18.58 17.08
CA THR A 117 17.19 17.42 16.91
C THR A 117 17.13 16.54 18.15
N PHE A 118 16.89 15.24 17.97
CA PHE A 118 17.06 14.21 18.99
C PHE A 118 18.48 13.65 18.93
N SER A 119 19.12 13.54 20.09
CA SER A 119 20.51 13.07 20.18
C SER A 119 20.55 11.59 20.56
N LEU A 120 21.19 10.74 19.76
CA LEU A 120 21.22 9.29 20.00
C LEU A 120 22.52 8.89 20.71
N THR A 121 22.56 9.02 22.03
CA THR A 121 23.80 8.87 22.82
C THR A 121 24.29 7.43 23.01
N ASN A 122 23.49 6.41 22.64
CA ASN A 122 23.79 4.98 22.83
C ASN A 122 23.42 4.16 21.57
N TYR A 123 23.78 4.65 20.40
CA TYR A 123 23.53 3.95 19.14
C TYR A 123 24.50 2.75 18.99
N GLU A 124 23.97 1.59 18.59
CA GLU A 124 24.73 0.36 18.34
C GLU A 124 24.33 -0.24 16.98
N GLU A 125 25.30 -0.79 16.24
CA GLU A 125 25.09 -1.52 14.99
C GLU A 125 24.35 -2.86 15.24
N PRO A 126 23.52 -3.38 14.29
CA PRO A 126 23.40 -3.00 12.88
C PRO A 126 22.29 -1.96 12.59
N GLY A 127 21.76 -1.30 13.62
CA GLY A 127 20.78 -0.23 13.50
C GLY A 127 19.55 -0.38 14.40
N LYS A 128 18.84 0.73 14.60
CA LYS A 128 17.63 0.84 15.42
C LYS A 128 16.49 1.50 14.66
N VAL A 129 15.28 1.15 15.06
CA VAL A 129 14.03 1.74 14.57
C VAL A 129 13.43 2.63 15.64
N TYR A 130 13.05 3.84 15.25
CA TYR A 130 12.45 4.85 16.11
C TYR A 130 11.07 5.24 15.59
N LEU A 131 10.10 5.38 16.49
CA LEU A 131 8.81 6.01 16.22
C LEU A 131 8.84 7.46 16.69
N ILE A 132 8.28 8.35 15.87
CA ILE A 132 8.17 9.78 16.13
C ILE A 132 6.70 10.16 16.07
N LEU A 133 6.20 10.75 17.15
CA LEU A 133 4.83 11.26 17.25
C LEU A 133 4.87 12.76 17.57
N GLY A 134 4.08 13.56 16.85
CA GLY A 134 3.94 14.99 17.10
C GLY A 134 2.63 15.33 17.77
N ASP A 135 2.67 16.24 18.74
CA ASP A 135 1.48 16.80 19.37
C ASP A 135 0.67 17.64 18.38
N SER A 136 -0.64 17.71 18.62
CA SER A 136 -1.48 18.62 17.85
C SER A 136 -1.20 20.08 18.22
N VAL A 137 -1.20 20.96 17.22
CA VAL A 137 -0.97 22.40 17.38
C VAL A 137 -2.06 23.21 16.68
N THR A 138 -2.40 24.38 17.22
CA THR A 138 -3.33 25.30 16.57
C THR A 138 -2.57 26.45 15.93
N ILE A 139 -2.68 26.61 14.62
CA ILE A 139 -2.04 27.68 13.86
C ILE A 139 -3.13 28.37 13.04
N ASN A 140 -3.26 29.70 13.15
CA ASN A 140 -4.23 30.47 12.37
C ASN A 140 -5.68 29.91 12.45
N GLN A 141 -6.11 29.48 13.64
CA GLN A 141 -7.41 28.84 13.89
C GLN A 141 -7.59 27.43 13.30
N GLU A 142 -6.58 26.88 12.62
CA GLU A 142 -6.56 25.50 12.15
C GLU A 142 -5.83 24.61 13.17
N LYS A 143 -6.50 23.55 13.62
CA LYS A 143 -5.86 22.51 14.45
C LYS A 143 -5.19 21.51 13.51
N LEU A 144 -3.88 21.36 13.64
CA LEU A 144 -3.06 20.41 12.90
C LEU A 144 -2.65 19.25 13.80
N SER A 145 -2.59 18.06 13.22
CA SER A 145 -1.98 16.85 13.80
C SER A 145 -0.84 16.38 12.88
N PHE A 146 0.00 15.47 13.35
CA PHE A 146 1.11 14.95 12.55
C PHE A 146 0.96 13.45 12.33
N GLN A 147 1.23 12.98 11.11
CA GLN A 147 1.22 11.54 10.84
C GLN A 147 2.34 10.85 11.63
N PRO A 148 2.07 9.67 12.23
CA PRO A 148 3.11 8.85 12.87
C PRO A 148 4.21 8.50 11.88
N LEU A 149 5.45 8.59 12.32
CA LEU A 149 6.62 8.35 11.47
C LEU A 149 7.53 7.31 12.10
N LEU A 150 7.91 6.30 11.32
CA LEU A 150 8.91 5.31 11.69
C LEU A 150 10.21 5.56 10.91
N VAL A 151 11.34 5.53 11.60
CA VAL A 151 12.65 5.86 11.04
C VAL A 151 13.65 4.77 11.42
N GLN A 152 14.37 4.24 10.44
CA GLN A 152 15.49 3.34 10.64
C GLN A 152 16.80 4.12 10.61
N ILE A 153 17.66 3.92 11.62
CA ILE A 153 19.00 4.48 11.73
C ILE A 153 20.00 3.30 11.77
N PRO A 154 21.04 3.26 10.93
CA PRO A 154 21.45 4.30 10.00
C PRO A 154 20.54 4.30 8.77
N TYR A 155 20.28 5.49 8.21
CA TYR A 155 19.30 5.67 7.15
C TYR A 155 19.88 5.25 5.77
N GLN A 156 19.17 4.40 5.03
CA GLN A 156 19.62 3.83 3.73
C GLN A 156 19.32 4.76 2.53
N THR A 157 19.73 6.03 2.57
CA THR A 157 19.70 6.89 1.35
C THR A 157 21.03 7.57 1.10
N ASN A 158 21.67 7.23 -0.03
CA ASN A 158 22.71 8.01 -0.69
C ASN A 158 23.84 8.60 0.20
N GLY A 159 24.20 7.96 1.31
CA GLY A 159 25.36 8.33 2.14
C GLY A 159 25.19 9.55 3.06
N ASN A 160 23.98 10.10 3.25
CA ASN A 160 23.75 11.18 4.22
C ASN A 160 23.42 10.61 5.61
N LEU A 161 24.31 10.85 6.57
CA LEU A 161 24.20 10.36 7.95
C LEU A 161 23.18 11.12 8.81
N HIS A 162 22.74 12.31 8.37
CA HIS A 162 21.91 13.24 9.17
C HIS A 162 20.73 13.80 8.35
N PRO A 163 19.68 12.99 8.05
CA PRO A 163 18.53 13.48 7.30
C PRO A 163 17.71 14.49 8.14
N ILE A 164 17.31 15.59 7.51
CA ILE A 164 16.25 16.46 8.03
C ILE A 164 14.93 15.84 7.58
N ILE A 165 14.16 15.32 8.52
CA ILE A 165 12.85 14.72 8.26
C ILE A 165 11.77 15.78 8.42
N ILE A 166 10.82 15.80 7.50
CA ILE A 166 9.69 16.73 7.54
C ILE A 166 8.43 15.94 7.92
N PRO A 167 7.96 16.01 9.17
CA PRO A 167 6.72 15.37 9.59
C PRO A 167 5.54 15.95 8.80
N LYS A 168 4.69 15.08 8.25
CA LYS A 168 3.54 15.53 7.44
C LYS A 168 2.39 16.01 8.34
N PRO A 169 2.02 17.31 8.30
CA PRO A 169 0.87 17.81 9.04
C PRO A 169 -0.44 17.41 8.35
N VAL A 170 -1.50 17.24 9.14
CA VAL A 170 -2.86 16.91 8.72
C VAL A 170 -3.82 17.84 9.45
N LYS A 171 -4.60 18.62 8.69
CA LYS A 171 -5.66 19.48 9.23
C LYS A 171 -6.77 18.61 9.84
N LEU A 172 -7.09 18.86 11.10
CA LEU A 172 -8.22 18.21 11.78
C LEU A 172 -9.55 18.86 11.35
N PRO A 173 -10.64 18.08 11.23
CA PRO A 173 -11.93 18.59 10.80
C PRO A 173 -12.50 19.57 11.83
N GLU A 174 -13.22 20.60 11.36
CA GLU A 174 -13.90 21.61 12.19
C GLU A 174 -15.19 21.09 12.84
N GLN A 175 -15.46 19.79 12.74
CA GLN A 175 -16.63 19.16 13.35
C GLN A 175 -16.50 19.13 14.87
N THR A 176 -17.63 19.12 15.58
CA THR A 176 -17.65 19.00 17.06
C THR A 176 -17.65 17.54 17.49
N THR A 177 -18.25 16.66 16.68
CA THR A 177 -18.33 15.22 16.92
C THR A 177 -17.89 14.43 15.69
N LYS A 178 -17.40 13.20 15.91
CA LYS A 178 -17.09 12.22 14.88
C LYS A 178 -17.53 10.83 15.33
N ASP A 179 -17.74 9.95 14.37
CA ASP A 179 -17.96 8.52 14.61
C ASP A 179 -16.71 7.75 14.18
N LEU A 180 -16.36 6.71 14.93
CA LEU A 180 -15.25 5.81 14.61
C LEU A 180 -15.77 4.40 14.38
N SER A 181 -15.73 3.97 13.12
CA SER A 181 -16.07 2.60 12.74
C SER A 181 -14.83 1.72 12.85
N VAL A 182 -14.97 0.55 13.46
CA VAL A 182 -13.94 -0.48 13.53
C VAL A 182 -14.37 -1.70 12.72
N VAL A 183 -13.45 -2.21 11.90
CA VAL A 183 -13.63 -3.42 11.10
C VAL A 183 -12.47 -4.37 11.37
N LYS A 184 -12.78 -5.62 11.70
CA LYS A 184 -11.78 -6.67 11.91
C LYS A 184 -11.58 -7.51 10.65
N VAL A 185 -10.33 -7.58 10.21
CA VAL A 185 -9.86 -8.37 9.05
C VAL A 185 -8.89 -9.46 9.52
N TRP A 186 -8.90 -10.59 8.83
CA TRP A 186 -8.01 -11.74 9.08
C TRP A 186 -7.17 -12.03 7.82
N LYS A 187 -5.86 -12.19 7.97
CA LYS A 187 -4.90 -12.50 6.90
C LYS A 187 -4.19 -13.82 7.20
N ASN A 188 -3.88 -14.59 6.15
CA ASN A 188 -3.22 -15.91 6.24
C ASN A 188 -3.94 -16.91 7.16
N ASP A 189 -5.26 -16.78 7.26
CA ASP A 189 -6.09 -17.44 8.24
C ASP A 189 -7.36 -18.03 7.59
N THR A 190 -7.97 -19.04 8.21
CA THR A 190 -9.26 -19.60 7.79
C THR A 190 -10.29 -19.50 8.92
N GLU A 191 -11.58 -19.43 8.58
CA GLU A 191 -12.67 -19.30 9.57
C GLU A 191 -12.63 -20.37 10.67
N GLN A 192 -12.17 -21.57 10.34
CA GLN A 192 -12.06 -22.68 11.29
C GLN A 192 -10.95 -22.48 12.33
N THR A 193 -9.99 -21.59 12.05
CA THR A 193 -8.84 -21.34 12.93
C THR A 193 -8.91 -20.01 13.67
N ARG A 194 -9.92 -19.19 13.38
CA ARG A 194 -10.15 -17.92 14.06
C ARG A 194 -10.58 -18.15 15.51
N PRO A 195 -10.20 -17.28 16.45
CA PRO A 195 -10.89 -17.22 17.73
C PRO A 195 -12.35 -16.84 17.50
N THR A 196 -13.23 -17.27 18.41
CA THR A 196 -14.67 -16.98 18.34
C THR A 196 -14.98 -15.49 18.47
N SER A 197 -14.07 -14.71 19.05
CA SER A 197 -14.18 -13.27 19.21
C SER A 197 -12.81 -12.63 19.49
N ILE A 198 -12.72 -11.32 19.26
CA ILE A 198 -11.66 -10.46 19.79
C ILE A 198 -12.28 -9.31 20.58
N THR A 199 -11.48 -8.62 21.38
CA THR A 199 -11.90 -7.38 22.06
C THR A 199 -11.12 -6.21 21.49
N VAL A 200 -11.82 -5.13 21.13
CA VAL A 200 -11.20 -3.85 20.79
C VAL A 200 -11.53 -2.83 21.86
N GLY A 201 -10.52 -2.09 22.30
CA GLY A 201 -10.67 -1.01 23.27
C GLY A 201 -10.65 0.35 22.57
N LEU A 202 -11.54 1.25 22.99
CA LEU A 202 -11.56 2.66 22.61
C LEU A 202 -10.87 3.48 23.71
N TYR A 203 -9.82 4.20 23.36
CA TYR A 203 -9.02 5.00 24.27
C TYR A 203 -9.07 6.47 23.88
N LYS A 204 -9.09 7.35 24.88
CA LYS A 204 -8.95 8.80 24.74
C LYS A 204 -7.81 9.25 25.64
N ASN A 205 -6.76 9.83 25.07
CA ASN A 205 -5.60 10.34 25.81
C ASN A 205 -5.04 9.29 26.80
N GLY A 206 -4.93 8.03 26.36
CA GLY A 206 -4.44 6.91 27.17
C GLY A 206 -5.38 6.37 28.24
N GLN A 207 -6.61 6.86 28.32
CA GLN A 207 -7.64 6.33 29.21
C GLN A 207 -8.66 5.53 28.42
N LYS A 208 -8.88 4.27 28.82
CA LYS A 208 -9.92 3.41 28.21
C LYS A 208 -11.30 3.99 28.50
N GLN A 209 -12.05 4.28 27.43
CA GLN A 209 -13.39 4.86 27.50
C GLN A 209 -14.48 3.81 27.31
N ALA A 210 -14.23 2.85 26.41
CA ALA A 210 -15.14 1.77 26.11
C ALA A 210 -14.38 0.56 25.57
N GLU A 211 -15.06 -0.58 25.50
CA GLU A 211 -14.60 -1.76 24.79
C GLU A 211 -15.75 -2.36 23.99
N GLN A 212 -15.41 -3.13 22.96
CA GLN A 212 -16.36 -3.87 22.18
C GLN A 212 -15.79 -5.24 21.83
N VAL A 213 -16.62 -6.27 21.97
CA VAL A 213 -16.35 -7.61 21.46
C VAL A 213 -16.75 -7.67 19.98
N LEU A 214 -15.81 -8.02 19.10
CA LEU A 214 -16.05 -8.27 17.68
C LEU A 214 -16.08 -9.78 17.43
N ASN A 215 -17.07 -10.25 16.70
CA ASN A 215 -17.30 -11.66 16.39
C ASN A 215 -18.17 -11.82 15.14
N ASP A 216 -18.51 -13.06 14.78
CA ASP A 216 -19.33 -13.33 13.61
C ASP A 216 -20.75 -12.70 13.70
N ALA A 217 -21.34 -12.66 14.89
CA ALA A 217 -22.69 -12.13 15.09
C ALA A 217 -22.82 -10.64 14.77
N ASN A 218 -21.73 -9.86 14.91
CA ASN A 218 -21.67 -8.46 14.48
C ASN A 218 -20.87 -8.24 13.19
N SER A 219 -20.67 -9.32 12.42
CA SER A 219 -19.89 -9.29 11.18
C SER A 219 -18.51 -8.65 11.37
N TRP A 220 -17.91 -8.84 12.55
CA TRP A 220 -16.59 -8.32 12.93
C TRP A 220 -16.50 -6.78 12.85
N ARG A 221 -17.59 -6.08 13.16
CA ARG A 221 -17.70 -4.62 13.02
C ARG A 221 -18.39 -3.96 14.21
N HIS A 222 -18.05 -2.70 14.44
CA HIS A 222 -18.74 -1.83 15.39
C HIS A 222 -18.49 -0.35 15.05
N THR A 223 -19.35 0.54 15.53
CA THR A 223 -19.15 1.99 15.39
C THR A 223 -19.36 2.67 16.74
N PHE A 224 -18.33 3.37 17.20
CA PHE A 224 -18.41 4.25 18.35
C PHE A 224 -18.91 5.61 17.88
N THR A 225 -20.08 6.02 18.35
CA THR A 225 -20.76 7.24 17.87
C THR A 225 -20.58 8.41 18.81
N ALA A 226 -20.78 9.63 18.30
CA ALA A 226 -20.82 10.87 19.09
C ALA A 226 -19.55 11.12 19.91
N LEU A 227 -18.39 10.70 19.38
CA LEU A 227 -17.10 10.99 19.96
C LEU A 227 -16.75 12.46 19.67
N THR A 228 -16.03 13.10 20.58
CA THR A 228 -15.52 14.45 20.38
C THR A 228 -14.49 14.47 19.23
N ALA A 229 -14.71 15.30 18.22
CA ALA A 229 -13.90 15.25 16.99
C ALA A 229 -12.41 15.62 17.22
N ASN A 230 -12.17 16.54 18.16
CA ASN A 230 -10.86 17.13 18.44
C ASN A 230 -10.02 16.35 19.46
N ASP A 231 -10.57 15.32 20.08
CA ASP A 231 -9.82 14.47 21.00
C ASP A 231 -9.04 13.38 20.24
N ASP A 232 -7.93 12.95 20.85
CA ASP A 232 -7.06 11.91 20.31
C ASP A 232 -7.60 10.52 20.69
N TRP A 233 -8.50 10.04 19.84
CA TRP A 233 -9.14 8.73 19.97
C TRP A 233 -8.30 7.65 19.31
N GLN A 234 -8.14 6.52 19.99
CA GLN A 234 -7.35 5.38 19.52
C GLN A 234 -8.17 4.10 19.68
N ILE A 235 -8.08 3.19 18.71
CA ILE A 235 -8.62 1.84 18.80
C ILE A 235 -7.45 0.86 18.77
N VAL A 236 -7.41 -0.04 19.74
CA VAL A 236 -6.43 -1.14 19.78
C VAL A 236 -7.15 -2.46 19.99
N GLU A 237 -6.57 -3.55 19.47
CA GLU A 237 -6.99 -4.90 19.83
C GLU A 237 -6.39 -5.27 21.17
N GLU A 238 -7.25 -5.64 22.12
CA GLU A 238 -6.82 -6.11 23.42
C GLU A 238 -6.59 -7.62 23.36
N ASN A 239 -5.49 -8.08 23.96
CA ASN A 239 -5.17 -9.50 24.06
C ASN A 239 -5.13 -10.20 22.69
N VAL A 240 -4.32 -9.66 21.75
CA VAL A 240 -4.14 -10.24 20.41
C VAL A 240 -3.93 -11.76 20.52
N PRO A 241 -4.76 -12.57 19.83
CA PRO A 241 -4.74 -14.02 19.95
C PRO A 241 -3.37 -14.64 19.68
N SER A 242 -3.06 -15.72 20.41
CA SER A 242 -1.83 -16.48 20.17
C SER A 242 -1.77 -17.00 18.73
N GLY A 243 -0.60 -16.91 18.10
CA GLY A 243 -0.44 -17.29 16.69
C GLY A 243 -0.84 -16.21 15.68
N TYR A 244 -1.02 -14.97 16.11
CA TYR A 244 -1.29 -13.83 15.22
C TYR A 244 -0.40 -12.63 15.53
N THR A 245 -0.18 -11.81 14.50
CA THR A 245 0.28 -10.42 14.64
C THR A 245 -0.86 -9.46 14.31
N VAL A 246 -0.81 -8.25 14.84
CA VAL A 246 -1.82 -7.21 14.65
C VAL A 246 -1.28 -6.04 13.82
N THR A 247 -2.15 -5.45 13.02
CA THR A 247 -1.91 -4.18 12.32
C THR A 247 -3.16 -3.32 12.39
N ILE A 248 -2.99 -2.03 12.63
CA ILE A 248 -4.06 -1.03 12.68
C ILE A 248 -3.82 -0.04 11.56
N ASN A 249 -4.80 0.06 10.65
CA ASN A 249 -4.83 1.07 9.60
C ASN A 249 -5.99 2.02 9.83
N GLU A 250 -5.74 3.31 9.67
CA GLU A 250 -6.75 4.35 9.87
C GLU A 250 -7.03 5.07 8.55
N THR A 251 -8.32 5.27 8.28
CA THR A 251 -8.87 6.16 7.27
C THR A 251 -9.63 7.28 7.98
N THR A 252 -10.24 8.23 7.25
CA THR A 252 -10.92 9.39 7.85
C THR A 252 -12.02 9.06 8.86
N SER A 253 -12.64 7.87 8.80
CA SER A 253 -13.72 7.48 9.75
C SER A 253 -13.76 5.99 10.07
N THR A 254 -12.86 5.19 9.49
CA THR A 254 -12.80 3.74 9.67
C THR A 254 -11.41 3.30 10.07
N ILE A 255 -11.35 2.51 11.14
CA ILE A 255 -10.16 1.82 11.64
C ILE A 255 -10.27 0.35 11.26
N VAL A 256 -9.29 -0.14 10.51
CA VAL A 256 -9.17 -1.54 10.11
C VAL A 256 -8.14 -2.21 11.01
N VAL A 257 -8.61 -3.14 11.84
CA VAL A 257 -7.75 -3.98 12.69
C VAL A 257 -7.53 -5.30 11.96
N THR A 258 -6.31 -5.63 11.59
CA THR A 258 -5.97 -6.83 10.83
C THR A 258 -5.17 -7.79 11.70
N ASN A 259 -5.61 -9.05 11.86
CA ASN A 259 -4.78 -10.12 12.43
C ASN A 259 -4.20 -10.97 11.31
N THR A 260 -2.87 -11.09 11.28
CA THR A 260 -2.16 -11.98 10.35
C THR A 260 -1.69 -13.21 11.09
N LYS A 261 -2.08 -14.41 10.64
CA LYS A 261 -1.66 -15.66 11.28
C LYS A 261 -0.15 -15.87 11.11
N THR A 262 0.55 -16.12 12.20
CA THR A 262 1.97 -16.45 12.20
C THR A 262 2.14 -17.93 11.86
N THR A 263 2.90 -18.23 10.81
CA THR A 263 3.39 -19.59 10.57
C THR A 263 4.59 -19.84 11.49
N PRO A 264 4.75 -21.04 12.07
CA PRO A 264 5.96 -21.38 12.82
C PRO A 264 7.19 -21.15 11.94
N PRO A 265 8.33 -20.71 12.51
CA PRO A 265 9.53 -20.47 11.73
C PRO A 265 10.00 -21.79 11.13
N THR A 266 9.81 -21.95 9.83
CA THR A 266 10.42 -23.05 9.09
C THR A 266 11.84 -22.60 8.78
N THR A 267 12.80 -23.31 9.37
CA THR A 267 14.23 -23.16 9.14
C THR A 267 14.57 -22.96 7.66
N THR A 268 15.38 -21.94 7.42
CA THR A 268 16.08 -21.55 6.20
C THR A 268 16.44 -22.72 5.28
N LYS A 269 15.93 -22.68 4.03
CA LYS A 269 16.69 -23.10 2.85
C LYS A 269 16.46 -22.12 1.71
N THR A 270 17.58 -21.65 1.17
CA THR A 270 17.82 -20.82 -0.02
C THR A 270 17.01 -21.32 -1.24
N PRO A 271 16.73 -20.44 -2.22
CA PRO A 271 15.58 -20.53 -3.11
C PRO A 271 15.72 -21.64 -4.16
N PRO A 272 14.63 -22.34 -4.51
CA PRO A 272 14.55 -23.03 -5.78
C PRO A 272 13.91 -22.13 -6.83
N THR A 273 14.68 -21.95 -7.90
CA THR A 273 14.25 -21.60 -9.25
C THR A 273 13.00 -22.36 -9.67
N THR A 274 12.13 -21.63 -10.38
CA THR A 274 10.97 -22.03 -11.17
C THR A 274 10.87 -23.52 -11.53
N THR A 275 9.81 -24.19 -11.08
CA THR A 275 9.10 -25.18 -11.89
C THR A 275 7.61 -25.21 -11.53
N THR A 276 6.80 -25.18 -12.58
CA THR A 276 5.35 -25.06 -12.65
C THR A 276 4.60 -26.25 -12.02
N THR A 277 3.69 -25.98 -11.07
CA THR A 277 2.39 -26.70 -10.96
C THR A 277 1.34 -25.86 -10.21
N THR A 278 0.41 -25.31 -10.98
CA THR A 278 -0.97 -24.87 -10.70
C THR A 278 -1.49 -24.90 -9.24
N GLY A 279 -1.33 -23.79 -8.53
CA GLY A 279 -2.30 -23.31 -7.53
C GLY A 279 -3.10 -22.15 -8.15
N LYS A 280 -4.42 -22.15 -8.01
CA LYS A 280 -5.33 -21.15 -8.60
C LYS A 280 -4.91 -19.74 -8.11
N ARG A 281 -4.28 -18.94 -8.98
CA ARG A 281 -3.97 -17.52 -8.75
C ARG A 281 -5.05 -16.65 -9.37
N LEU A 282 -5.24 -15.46 -8.82
CA LEU A 282 -6.05 -14.44 -9.49
C LEU A 282 -5.40 -14.10 -10.83
N PRO A 283 -6.20 -13.92 -11.89
CA PRO A 283 -5.65 -13.67 -13.20
C PRO A 283 -4.78 -12.42 -13.18
N GLN A 284 -3.68 -12.45 -13.92
CA GLN A 284 -2.89 -11.26 -14.16
C GLN A 284 -3.61 -10.44 -15.22
N THR A 285 -4.29 -9.37 -14.79
CA THR A 285 -5.11 -8.50 -15.62
C THR A 285 -4.36 -7.23 -16.04
N GLY A 286 -3.05 -7.13 -15.82
CA GLY A 286 -2.29 -5.90 -16.00
C GLY A 286 -1.35 -5.88 -17.20
N VAL A 287 -1.25 -4.72 -17.85
CA VAL A 287 -0.09 -4.34 -18.67
C VAL A 287 1.09 -4.08 -17.75
N LEU A 288 2.22 -4.75 -17.99
CA LEU A 288 3.45 -4.55 -17.24
C LEU A 288 4.16 -3.29 -17.72
N TRP A 289 4.04 -2.21 -16.95
CA TRP A 289 4.76 -0.95 -17.20
C TRP A 289 6.15 -0.91 -16.58
N TRP A 290 6.39 -1.69 -15.53
CA TRP A 290 7.69 -1.73 -14.83
C TRP A 290 8.90 -2.02 -15.75
N PRO A 291 8.83 -2.89 -16.79
CA PRO A 291 9.99 -3.13 -17.66
C PRO A 291 10.38 -1.89 -18.44
N VAL A 292 9.42 -1.05 -18.82
CA VAL A 292 9.69 0.22 -19.53
C VAL A 292 10.55 1.14 -18.66
N ALA A 293 10.22 1.28 -17.37
CA ALA A 293 10.98 2.10 -16.44
C ALA A 293 12.42 1.56 -16.26
N VAL A 294 12.56 0.25 -16.02
CA VAL A 294 13.87 -0.40 -15.84
C VAL A 294 14.75 -0.25 -17.08
N LEU A 295 14.21 -0.54 -18.27
CA LEU A 295 14.93 -0.41 -19.54
C LEU A 295 15.33 1.03 -19.83
N SER A 296 14.47 2.01 -19.52
CA SER A 296 14.77 3.43 -19.70
C SER A 296 15.90 3.90 -18.78
N ILE A 297 15.88 3.48 -17.51
CA ILE A 297 16.90 3.85 -16.51
C ILE A 297 18.25 3.23 -16.87
N ILE A 298 18.31 1.92 -17.10
CA ILE A 298 19.55 1.21 -17.46
C ILE A 298 20.08 1.72 -18.81
N GLY A 299 19.17 1.98 -19.76
CA GLY A 299 19.50 2.53 -21.06
C GLY A 299 20.14 3.92 -20.96
N GLY A 300 19.51 4.84 -20.23
CA GLY A 300 20.00 6.19 -19.99
C GLY A 300 21.35 6.21 -19.27
N PHE A 301 21.52 5.39 -18.22
CA PHE A 301 22.78 5.28 -17.49
C PHE A 301 23.92 4.76 -18.39
N SER A 302 23.65 3.72 -19.20
CA SER A 302 24.62 3.16 -20.15
C SER A 302 25.03 4.18 -21.22
N LEU A 303 24.07 4.99 -21.69
CA LEU A 303 24.30 6.07 -22.66
C LEU A 303 25.21 7.16 -22.07
N VAL A 304 24.91 7.63 -20.85
CA VAL A 304 25.67 8.67 -20.14
C VAL A 304 27.11 8.22 -19.87
N ILE A 305 27.30 7.00 -19.35
CA ILE A 305 28.65 6.44 -19.15
C ILE A 305 29.40 6.31 -20.48
N GLY A 306 28.71 5.86 -21.52
CA GLY A 306 29.27 5.75 -22.87
C GLY A 306 29.74 7.09 -23.44
N ILE A 307 29.02 8.18 -23.16
CA ILE A 307 29.37 9.54 -23.59
C ILE A 307 30.53 10.11 -22.77
N LEU A 308 30.53 9.90 -21.44
CA LEU A 308 31.55 10.45 -20.53
C LEU A 308 32.93 9.77 -20.68
N ARG A 309 32.98 8.48 -21.03
CA ARG A 309 34.25 7.71 -21.13
C ARG A 309 34.89 7.74 -22.52
N ARG A 310 34.78 8.85 -23.26
CA ARG A 310 35.09 9.01 -24.70
C ARG A 310 36.49 8.61 -25.21
N HIS A 311 37.41 8.11 -24.38
CA HIS A 311 38.82 7.91 -24.75
C HIS A 311 39.32 6.48 -25.03
N THR A 312 38.51 5.42 -24.92
CA THR A 312 38.97 4.06 -25.29
C THR A 312 37.78 3.15 -25.63
N ARG A 313 37.73 2.57 -26.84
CA ARG A 313 36.99 1.35 -27.29
C ARG A 313 35.56 1.05 -26.75
N LEU A 314 34.89 1.99 -26.06
CA LEU A 314 33.64 1.78 -25.31
C LEU A 314 32.39 2.31 -26.04
N LYS A 315 32.37 2.24 -27.38
CA LYS A 315 31.12 2.46 -28.15
C LYS A 315 30.00 1.49 -27.73
N LEU A 316 30.36 0.38 -27.09
CA LEU A 316 29.46 -0.65 -26.57
C LEU A 316 28.41 -0.09 -25.58
N GLY A 317 28.80 0.84 -24.69
CA GLY A 317 27.85 1.44 -23.73
C GLY A 317 26.79 2.32 -24.39
N ILE A 318 27.17 3.02 -25.46
CA ILE A 318 26.24 3.84 -26.26
C ILE A 318 25.26 2.92 -27.03
N TYR A 319 25.75 1.87 -27.67
CA TYR A 319 24.88 0.92 -28.39
C TYR A 319 23.93 0.16 -27.46
N LEU A 320 24.41 -0.27 -26.30
CA LEU A 320 23.58 -0.90 -25.27
C LEU A 320 22.51 0.08 -24.76
N GLY A 321 22.90 1.31 -24.45
CA GLY A 321 21.99 2.36 -24.01
C GLY A 321 20.88 2.62 -25.03
N LEU A 322 21.24 2.84 -26.30
CA LEU A 322 20.29 3.05 -27.39
C LEU A 322 19.37 1.83 -27.60
N SER A 323 19.91 0.61 -27.56
CA SER A 323 19.12 -0.62 -27.72
C SER A 323 18.06 -0.78 -26.62
N LEU A 324 18.42 -0.55 -25.35
CA LEU A 324 17.49 -0.63 -24.22
C LEU A 324 16.42 0.45 -24.29
N MET A 325 16.79 1.68 -24.68
CA MET A 325 15.82 2.77 -24.88
C MET A 325 14.88 2.50 -26.06
N SER A 326 15.37 1.95 -27.17
CA SER A 326 14.51 1.53 -28.29
C SER A 326 13.54 0.42 -27.90
N MET A 327 13.97 -0.53 -27.06
CA MET A 327 13.11 -1.59 -26.54
C MET A 327 12.04 -1.02 -25.58
N ALA A 328 12.40 -0.10 -24.69
CA ALA A 328 11.46 0.61 -23.83
C ALA A 328 10.42 1.40 -24.63
N ALA A 329 10.86 2.11 -25.68
CA ALA A 329 9.98 2.85 -26.58
C ALA A 329 9.03 1.92 -27.36
N GLY A 330 9.54 0.82 -27.90
CA GLY A 330 8.73 -0.20 -28.59
C GLY A 330 7.66 -0.80 -27.67
N MET A 331 8.02 -1.14 -26.43
CA MET A 331 7.07 -1.65 -25.44
C MET A 331 6.03 -0.60 -25.03
N THR A 332 6.43 0.66 -24.89
CA THR A 332 5.50 1.78 -24.62
C THR A 332 4.50 1.94 -25.76
N ILE A 333 4.97 1.94 -27.01
CA ILE A 333 4.13 2.02 -28.20
C ILE A 333 3.16 0.82 -28.25
N TYR A 334 3.65 -0.38 -27.97
CA TYR A 334 2.82 -1.58 -27.94
C TYR A 334 1.73 -1.50 -26.87
N ASN A 335 2.08 -1.10 -25.64
CA ASN A 335 1.13 -0.96 -24.53
C ASN A 335 0.03 0.07 -24.84
N ILE A 336 0.42 1.22 -25.42
CA ILE A 336 -0.54 2.27 -25.84
C ILE A 336 -1.42 1.77 -27.01
N TRP A 337 -0.83 1.07 -27.98
CA TRP A 337 -1.57 0.49 -29.09
C TRP A 337 -2.59 -0.54 -28.62
N ASP A 338 -2.23 -1.41 -27.67
CA ASP A 338 -3.10 -2.47 -27.17
C ASP A 338 -4.28 -1.92 -26.34
N ASP A 339 -4.04 -0.87 -25.54
CA ASP A 339 -5.11 -0.11 -24.83
C ASP A 339 -6.07 0.55 -25.83
N ASN A 340 -5.54 1.23 -26.85
CA ASN A 340 -6.36 1.84 -27.91
C ASN A 340 -7.15 0.81 -28.72
N ARG A 341 -6.57 -0.37 -28.99
CA ARG A 341 -7.26 -1.50 -29.63
C ARG A 341 -8.42 -1.97 -28.76
N ALA A 342 -8.20 -2.15 -27.46
CA ALA A 342 -9.26 -2.54 -26.52
C ALA A 342 -10.38 -1.49 -26.45
N ALA A 343 -10.06 -0.20 -26.50
CA ALA A 343 -11.04 0.88 -26.59
C ALA A 343 -11.93 0.80 -27.84
N GLN A 344 -11.34 0.45 -28.99
CA GLN A 344 -12.07 0.28 -30.25
C GLN A 344 -13.04 -0.91 -30.17
N GLU A 345 -12.59 -2.05 -29.63
CA GLU A 345 -13.45 -3.23 -29.44
C GLU A 345 -14.63 -2.96 -28.50
N VAL A 346 -14.38 -2.31 -27.35
CA VAL A 346 -15.44 -1.87 -26.43
C VAL A 346 -16.46 -0.98 -27.14
N SER A 347 -16.01 -0.01 -27.93
CA SER A 347 -16.88 0.89 -28.70
C SER A 347 -17.74 0.13 -29.71
N LYS A 348 -17.15 -0.82 -30.44
CA LYS A 348 -17.82 -1.65 -31.45
C LYS A 348 -18.91 -2.52 -30.82
N ILE A 349 -18.58 -3.23 -29.73
CA ILE A 349 -19.54 -4.03 -28.96
C ILE A 349 -20.70 -3.16 -28.46
N ASN A 350 -20.41 -2.00 -27.87
CA ASN A 350 -21.43 -1.08 -27.36
C ASN A 350 -22.34 -0.53 -28.48
N GLN A 351 -21.79 -0.24 -29.67
CA GLN A 351 -22.58 0.21 -30.82
C GLN A 351 -23.55 -0.87 -31.31
N GLU A 352 -23.09 -2.12 -31.44
CA GLU A 352 -23.96 -3.23 -31.87
C GLU A 352 -25.01 -3.57 -30.81
N LEU A 353 -24.66 -3.54 -29.51
CA LEU A 353 -25.63 -3.69 -28.42
C LEU A 353 -26.74 -2.63 -28.52
N LYS A 354 -26.38 -1.36 -28.69
CA LYS A 354 -27.36 -0.26 -28.84
C LYS A 354 -28.29 -0.49 -30.05
N GLN A 355 -27.77 -0.97 -31.17
CA GLN A 355 -28.58 -1.30 -32.34
C GLN A 355 -29.56 -2.45 -32.07
N LYS A 356 -29.10 -3.53 -31.42
CA LYS A 356 -29.97 -4.69 -31.10
C LYS A 356 -31.04 -4.35 -30.06
N THR A 357 -30.71 -3.54 -29.05
CA THR A 357 -31.69 -3.08 -28.05
C THR A 357 -32.78 -2.22 -28.71
N ALA A 358 -32.42 -1.33 -29.64
CA ALA A 358 -33.39 -0.52 -30.37
C ALA A 358 -34.34 -1.34 -31.26
N GLN A 359 -33.91 -2.51 -31.74
CA GLN A 359 -34.74 -3.42 -32.55
C GLN A 359 -35.72 -4.26 -31.71
N ASN A 360 -35.41 -4.52 -30.44
CA ASN A 360 -36.17 -5.40 -29.54
C ASN A 360 -37.12 -4.68 -28.58
N ALA A 361 -37.29 -3.35 -28.71
CA ALA A 361 -38.11 -2.53 -27.82
C ALA A 361 -39.63 -2.82 -27.84
N SER A 362 -40.10 -3.82 -28.60
CA SER A 362 -41.52 -4.06 -28.88
C SER A 362 -42.17 -5.23 -28.12
N SER A 363 -41.47 -5.86 -27.17
CA SER A 363 -42.05 -6.96 -26.38
C SER A 363 -41.45 -7.02 -24.97
N VAL A 364 -41.98 -6.22 -24.05
CA VAL A 364 -41.59 -6.25 -22.64
C VAL A 364 -42.80 -6.61 -21.78
N THR A 365 -42.93 -7.89 -21.44
CA THR A 365 -43.57 -8.31 -20.18
C THR A 365 -42.48 -8.37 -19.12
N SER A 366 -42.64 -7.64 -18.02
CA SER A 366 -41.70 -7.66 -16.88
C SER A 366 -41.53 -9.10 -16.37
N PRO A 367 -40.37 -9.74 -16.56
CA PRO A 367 -40.14 -11.08 -16.04
C PRO A 367 -39.99 -11.00 -14.53
N VAL A 368 -40.76 -11.81 -13.80
CA VAL A 368 -40.48 -12.12 -12.40
C VAL A 368 -39.14 -12.87 -12.39
N TRP A 369 -38.12 -12.32 -11.75
CA TRP A 369 -36.81 -12.96 -11.67
C TRP A 369 -36.66 -13.75 -10.38
N ASP A 370 -35.99 -14.89 -10.50
CA ASP A 370 -35.68 -15.83 -9.43
C ASP A 370 -34.16 -15.82 -9.19
N GLN A 371 -33.73 -16.05 -7.95
CA GLN A 371 -32.32 -16.07 -7.54
C GLN A 371 -31.51 -17.15 -8.24
N ASP A 372 -32.16 -18.17 -8.81
CA ASP A 372 -31.53 -19.25 -9.56
C ASP A 372 -31.51 -19.08 -11.08
N MET A 373 -31.94 -17.92 -11.60
CA MET A 373 -31.86 -17.67 -13.03
C MET A 373 -30.41 -17.48 -13.51
N SER A 374 -30.11 -17.97 -14.71
CA SER A 374 -28.83 -17.68 -15.37
C SER A 374 -28.80 -16.24 -15.88
N MET A 375 -27.64 -15.57 -15.83
CA MET A 375 -27.47 -14.24 -16.42
C MET A 375 -27.76 -14.26 -17.93
N PRO A 376 -28.69 -13.42 -18.41
CA PRO A 376 -29.02 -13.34 -19.82
C PRO A 376 -27.77 -12.95 -20.57
N THR A 377 -27.54 -13.64 -21.69
CA THR A 377 -26.32 -13.51 -22.48
C THR A 377 -26.70 -13.17 -23.91
N GLN A 378 -26.12 -12.11 -24.45
CA GLN A 378 -26.29 -11.73 -25.84
C GLN A 378 -24.99 -11.97 -26.60
N SER A 379 -25.07 -12.66 -27.74
CA SER A 379 -23.93 -12.80 -28.64
C SER A 379 -23.82 -11.54 -29.52
N VAL A 380 -22.66 -10.90 -29.46
CA VAL A 380 -22.31 -9.69 -30.21
C VAL A 380 -21.00 -9.99 -30.92
N GLU A 381 -21.03 -9.99 -32.24
CA GLU A 381 -19.96 -10.57 -33.08
C GLU A 381 -19.64 -12.03 -32.71
N ASN A 382 -18.51 -12.26 -32.02
CA ASN A 382 -18.03 -13.54 -31.51
C ASN A 382 -17.99 -13.58 -29.97
N GLU A 383 -18.36 -12.48 -29.32
CA GLU A 383 -18.29 -12.32 -27.88
C GLU A 383 -19.66 -12.51 -27.23
N ARG A 384 -19.64 -12.96 -25.98
CA ARG A 384 -20.85 -13.26 -25.21
C ARG A 384 -20.95 -12.24 -24.09
N VAL A 385 -21.86 -11.29 -24.20
CA VAL A 385 -22.02 -10.18 -23.25
C VAL A 385 -23.14 -10.50 -22.26
N ILE A 386 -22.94 -10.18 -20.97
CA ILE A 386 -23.93 -10.42 -19.90
C ILE A 386 -24.55 -9.14 -19.33
N GLY A 387 -24.00 -7.99 -19.69
CA GLY A 387 -24.44 -6.71 -19.15
C GLY A 387 -23.50 -5.56 -19.51
N THR A 388 -23.88 -4.37 -19.09
CA THR A 388 -23.11 -3.14 -19.19
C THR A 388 -22.87 -2.58 -17.79
N LEU A 389 -21.60 -2.36 -17.43
CA LEU A 389 -21.19 -1.70 -16.20
C LEU A 389 -21.03 -0.20 -16.45
N ARG A 390 -21.64 0.63 -15.60
CA ARG A 390 -21.55 2.10 -15.67
C ARG A 390 -20.99 2.66 -14.36
N ILE A 391 -20.03 3.57 -14.49
CA ILE A 391 -19.42 4.30 -13.37
C ILE A 391 -19.27 5.77 -13.79
N ASP A 392 -20.29 6.58 -13.52
CA ASP A 392 -20.41 7.95 -14.05
C ASP A 392 -19.25 8.85 -13.62
N LYS A 393 -18.80 8.73 -12.36
CA LYS A 393 -17.65 9.50 -11.84
C LYS A 393 -16.39 9.29 -12.67
N LEU A 394 -16.24 8.13 -13.31
CA LEU A 394 -15.08 7.79 -14.13
C LEU A 394 -15.34 7.98 -15.63
N ASN A 395 -16.57 8.34 -16.02
CA ASN A 395 -17.06 8.34 -17.39
C ASN A 395 -16.79 6.98 -18.08
N LEU A 396 -17.14 5.89 -17.39
CA LEU A 396 -16.98 4.52 -17.87
C LEU A 396 -18.33 3.87 -18.17
N GLU A 397 -18.47 3.32 -19.37
CA GLU A 397 -19.57 2.47 -19.83
C GLU A 397 -18.95 1.26 -20.55
N LEU A 398 -18.92 0.11 -19.89
CA LEU A 398 -18.15 -1.06 -20.33
C LEU A 398 -19.05 -2.29 -20.50
N PRO A 399 -19.05 -2.95 -21.67
CA PRO A 399 -19.71 -4.23 -21.82
C PRO A 399 -18.95 -5.28 -21.01
N ILE A 400 -19.68 -6.17 -20.35
CA ILE A 400 -19.10 -7.21 -19.51
C ILE A 400 -19.23 -8.55 -20.23
N LEU A 401 -18.08 -9.16 -20.54
CA LEU A 401 -18.04 -10.46 -21.19
C LEU A 401 -18.37 -11.58 -20.20
N ARG A 402 -19.06 -12.61 -20.67
CA ARG A 402 -19.54 -13.73 -19.86
C ARG A 402 -18.41 -14.56 -19.27
N ASP A 403 -17.39 -14.82 -20.09
CA ASP A 403 -16.31 -15.73 -19.75
C ASP A 403 -15.04 -14.95 -19.55
N TRP A 404 -14.40 -15.18 -18.41
CA TRP A 404 -13.02 -14.78 -18.22
C TRP A 404 -12.08 -15.67 -19.04
N SER A 405 -11.25 -15.05 -19.88
CA SER A 405 -10.11 -15.69 -20.54
C SER A 405 -9.02 -14.64 -20.82
N PRO A 406 -7.74 -15.03 -20.97
CA PRO A 406 -6.68 -14.09 -21.35
C PRO A 406 -6.91 -13.40 -22.71
N ALA A 407 -7.72 -13.98 -23.58
CA ALA A 407 -8.11 -13.36 -24.84
C ALA A 407 -9.23 -12.33 -24.62
N ASN A 408 -10.28 -12.72 -23.91
CA ASN A 408 -11.45 -11.88 -23.63
C ASN A 408 -11.09 -10.67 -22.79
N SER A 409 -10.19 -10.85 -21.82
CA SER A 409 -9.77 -9.77 -20.93
C SER A 409 -9.03 -8.64 -21.63
N LYS A 410 -8.45 -8.91 -22.81
CA LYS A 410 -7.84 -7.91 -23.70
C LYS A 410 -8.85 -7.19 -24.59
N ILE A 411 -10.10 -7.60 -24.58
CA ILE A 411 -11.19 -7.02 -25.36
C ILE A 411 -12.01 -6.12 -24.43
N ALA A 412 -12.59 -6.68 -23.37
CA ALA A 412 -13.39 -5.97 -22.39
C ALA A 412 -13.34 -6.66 -21.01
N PRO A 413 -13.73 -5.99 -19.91
CA PRO A 413 -13.84 -6.65 -18.61
C PRO A 413 -14.77 -7.86 -18.68
N CYS A 414 -14.46 -8.91 -17.91
CA CYS A 414 -15.24 -10.14 -17.92
C CYS A 414 -15.73 -10.49 -16.52
N ARG A 415 -16.82 -11.24 -16.47
CA ARG A 415 -17.25 -11.96 -15.28
C ARG A 415 -16.18 -12.97 -14.89
N TYR A 416 -15.63 -12.79 -13.71
CA TYR A 416 -14.71 -13.71 -13.08
C TYR A 416 -15.48 -14.85 -12.40
N GLU A 417 -16.46 -14.51 -11.57
CA GLU A 417 -17.31 -15.47 -10.83
C GLU A 417 -18.64 -14.82 -10.40
N GLY A 418 -19.56 -15.62 -9.86
CA GLY A 418 -20.78 -15.13 -9.21
C GLY A 418 -21.86 -14.66 -10.17
N SER A 419 -22.95 -14.09 -9.67
CA SER A 419 -24.09 -13.64 -10.47
C SER A 419 -24.71 -12.40 -9.85
N ILE A 420 -25.25 -11.53 -10.70
CA ILE A 420 -26.00 -10.34 -10.26
C ILE A 420 -27.24 -10.72 -9.44
N TYR A 421 -27.91 -11.85 -9.75
CA TYR A 421 -29.11 -12.30 -9.04
C TYR A 421 -28.82 -12.98 -7.71
N LYS A 422 -27.59 -13.47 -7.55
CA LYS A 422 -27.09 -14.08 -6.30
C LYS A 422 -26.32 -13.09 -5.43
N ASN A 423 -26.28 -11.82 -5.83
CA ASN A 423 -25.59 -10.75 -5.11
C ASN A 423 -24.14 -11.12 -4.77
N ASN A 424 -23.42 -11.65 -5.75
CA ASN A 424 -22.02 -12.02 -5.57
C ASN A 424 -21.21 -11.87 -6.86
N LEU A 425 -21.62 -10.97 -7.76
CA LEU A 425 -20.98 -10.83 -9.06
C LEU A 425 -19.56 -10.27 -8.90
N ILE A 426 -18.59 -10.96 -9.49
CA ILE A 426 -17.19 -10.51 -9.51
C ILE A 426 -16.78 -10.26 -10.96
N ILE A 427 -16.30 -9.04 -11.24
CA ILE A 427 -15.86 -8.59 -12.56
C ILE A 427 -14.37 -8.26 -12.51
N ALA A 428 -13.63 -8.89 -13.40
CA ALA A 428 -12.21 -8.63 -13.60
C ALA A 428 -12.01 -7.81 -14.87
N GLY A 429 -11.20 -6.76 -14.80
CA GLY A 429 -10.87 -5.93 -15.95
C GLY A 429 -9.39 -5.65 -16.06
N HIS A 430 -8.91 -5.41 -17.28
CA HIS A 430 -7.53 -5.02 -17.46
C HIS A 430 -7.26 -3.61 -16.90
N ASN A 431 -6.01 -3.33 -16.53
CA ASN A 431 -5.60 -1.99 -16.10
C ASN A 431 -5.38 -1.02 -17.28
N TYR A 432 -6.07 -1.24 -18.40
CA TYR A 432 -6.12 -0.32 -19.52
C TYR A 432 -6.90 0.95 -19.14
N LEU A 433 -6.53 2.10 -19.71
CA LEU A 433 -7.28 3.35 -19.58
C LEU A 433 -8.69 3.22 -20.12
N ALA A 434 -8.87 2.40 -21.15
CA ALA A 434 -10.16 2.02 -21.70
C ALA A 434 -10.99 1.11 -20.78
N HIS A 435 -10.38 0.48 -19.77
CA HIS A 435 -11.02 -0.46 -18.84
C HIS A 435 -10.93 0.07 -17.39
N PHE A 436 -10.21 -0.62 -16.50
CA PHE A 436 -10.24 -0.41 -15.05
C PHE A 436 -9.07 0.38 -14.48
N ALA A 437 -8.18 0.97 -15.31
CA ALA A 437 -7.06 1.78 -14.81
C ALA A 437 -7.48 2.92 -13.87
N LYS A 438 -8.71 3.44 -14.03
CA LYS A 438 -9.23 4.59 -13.28
C LYS A 438 -9.97 4.20 -12.00
N LEU A 439 -10.09 2.92 -11.67
CA LEU A 439 -10.81 2.48 -10.46
C LEU A 439 -10.20 3.05 -9.18
N ASN A 440 -8.91 3.37 -9.17
CA ASN A 440 -8.22 4.00 -8.03
C ASN A 440 -8.69 5.44 -7.73
N ARG A 441 -9.52 6.03 -8.57
CA ARG A 441 -10.13 7.35 -8.37
C ARG A 441 -11.50 7.28 -7.68
N LEU A 442 -12.01 6.07 -7.43
CA LEU A 442 -13.22 5.87 -6.65
C LEU A 442 -12.95 6.06 -5.16
N THR A 443 -14.01 6.39 -4.45
CA THR A 443 -14.10 6.53 -2.99
C THR A 443 -15.40 5.89 -2.52
N THR A 444 -15.47 5.51 -1.24
CA THR A 444 -16.71 5.00 -0.64
C THR A 444 -17.88 5.96 -0.89
N GLY A 445 -19.05 5.40 -1.22
CA GLY A 445 -20.26 6.15 -1.56
C GLY A 445 -20.42 6.51 -3.04
N ASP A 446 -19.40 6.29 -3.88
CA ASP A 446 -19.54 6.47 -5.32
C ASP A 446 -20.56 5.47 -5.90
N ALA A 447 -21.35 5.93 -6.87
CA ALA A 447 -22.35 5.11 -7.54
C ALA A 447 -21.72 4.21 -8.60
N VAL A 448 -22.19 2.98 -8.67
CA VAL A 448 -21.86 1.99 -9.70
C VAL A 448 -23.16 1.32 -10.11
N SER A 449 -23.43 1.18 -11.40
CA SER A 449 -24.62 0.46 -11.86
C SER A 449 -24.26 -0.62 -12.88
N PHE A 450 -25.03 -1.70 -12.86
CA PHE A 450 -24.91 -2.80 -13.81
C PHE A 450 -26.27 -3.02 -14.46
N GLU A 451 -26.33 -2.94 -15.78
CA GLU A 451 -27.50 -3.23 -16.58
C GLU A 451 -27.34 -4.59 -17.24
N ASP A 452 -28.23 -5.55 -17.02
CA ASP A 452 -28.14 -6.85 -17.70
C ASP A 452 -28.69 -6.81 -19.14
N MET A 453 -28.59 -7.93 -19.87
CA MET A 453 -29.04 -7.99 -21.28
C MET A 453 -30.56 -8.01 -21.46
N GLU A 454 -31.34 -7.99 -20.39
CA GLU A 454 -32.79 -7.80 -20.43
C GLU A 454 -33.18 -6.35 -20.07
N GLY A 455 -32.19 -5.46 -19.87
CA GLY A 455 -32.40 -4.04 -19.55
C GLY A 455 -32.70 -3.78 -18.06
N ARG A 456 -32.46 -4.76 -17.18
CA ARG A 456 -32.64 -4.57 -15.73
C ARG A 456 -31.41 -3.87 -15.15
N ILE A 457 -31.66 -2.79 -14.42
CA ILE A 457 -30.62 -1.98 -13.80
C ILE A 457 -30.48 -2.36 -12.33
N PHE A 458 -29.24 -2.58 -11.91
CA PHE A 458 -28.85 -2.88 -10.54
C PHE A 458 -27.90 -1.78 -10.07
N ASP A 459 -28.34 -1.02 -9.08
CA ASP A 459 -27.56 0.10 -8.53
C ASP A 459 -26.82 -0.30 -7.26
N TYR A 460 -25.59 0.19 -7.16
CA TYR A 460 -24.66 -0.08 -6.08
C TYR A 460 -23.97 1.19 -5.60
N LYS A 461 -23.44 1.09 -4.39
CA LYS A 461 -22.53 2.07 -3.80
C LYS A 461 -21.20 1.38 -3.48
N VAL A 462 -20.10 2.05 -3.78
CA VAL A 462 -18.77 1.60 -3.33
C VAL A 462 -18.77 1.59 -1.80
N SER A 463 -18.48 0.42 -1.22
CA SER A 463 -18.43 0.19 0.21
C SER A 463 -17.00 0.22 0.73
N SER A 464 -16.08 -0.52 0.07
CA SER A 464 -14.66 -0.55 0.42
C SER A 464 -13.77 -0.61 -0.82
N ILE A 465 -12.50 -0.22 -0.62
CA ILE A 465 -11.43 -0.30 -1.61
C ILE A 465 -10.26 -1.04 -0.94
N GLU A 466 -9.79 -2.11 -1.55
CA GLU A 466 -8.85 -3.06 -0.98
C GLU A 466 -7.73 -3.38 -1.98
N MET A 467 -6.54 -3.71 -1.48
CA MET A 467 -5.46 -4.30 -2.28
C MET A 467 -5.32 -5.77 -1.88
N ILE A 468 -5.66 -6.67 -2.80
CA ILE A 468 -5.65 -8.13 -2.56
C ILE A 468 -4.44 -8.74 -3.27
N ASP A 469 -3.70 -9.62 -2.61
CA ASP A 469 -2.58 -10.31 -3.24
C ASP A 469 -3.04 -11.13 -4.46
N GLY A 470 -2.28 -11.11 -5.56
CA GLY A 470 -2.62 -11.83 -6.79
C GLY A 470 -2.71 -13.36 -6.63
N SER A 471 -2.23 -13.92 -5.51
CA SER A 471 -2.41 -15.32 -5.16
C SER A 471 -3.60 -15.59 -4.23
N ASP A 472 -4.20 -14.56 -3.64
CA ASP A 472 -5.27 -14.68 -2.65
C ASP A 472 -6.67 -14.72 -3.31
N VAL A 473 -6.94 -15.83 -3.99
CA VAL A 473 -8.26 -16.07 -4.62
C VAL A 473 -9.37 -16.08 -3.57
N SER A 474 -9.09 -16.59 -2.37
CA SER A 474 -10.09 -16.68 -1.30
C SER A 474 -10.51 -15.29 -0.84
N ALA A 475 -9.59 -14.36 -0.62
CA ALA A 475 -9.95 -12.99 -0.28
C ALA A 475 -10.80 -12.34 -1.37
N MET A 476 -10.51 -12.59 -2.65
CA MET A 476 -11.32 -12.05 -3.75
C MET A 476 -12.75 -12.61 -3.77
N THR A 477 -12.91 -13.92 -3.62
CA THR A 477 -14.21 -14.60 -3.79
C THR A 477 -15.03 -14.71 -2.50
N SER A 478 -14.43 -14.44 -1.34
CA SER A 478 -15.12 -14.44 -0.05
C SER A 478 -15.72 -13.07 0.31
N GLY A 479 -16.70 -13.10 1.21
CA GLY A 479 -17.43 -11.91 1.67
C GLY A 479 -18.84 -11.78 1.08
N LYS A 480 -19.68 -10.99 1.75
CA LYS A 480 -21.04 -10.67 1.31
C LYS A 480 -21.02 -9.35 0.54
N TRP A 481 -20.45 -9.39 -0.66
CA TRP A 481 -20.35 -8.22 -1.54
C TRP A 481 -21.24 -8.43 -2.75
N ASP A 482 -22.22 -7.55 -2.93
CA ASP A 482 -23.22 -7.72 -3.99
C ASP A 482 -22.58 -7.62 -5.39
N LEU A 483 -21.55 -6.76 -5.50
CA LEU A 483 -20.71 -6.60 -6.68
C LEU A 483 -19.25 -6.36 -6.26
N THR A 484 -18.29 -6.99 -6.95
CA THR A 484 -16.85 -6.73 -6.80
C THR A 484 -16.23 -6.43 -8.16
N LEU A 485 -15.44 -5.36 -8.25
CA LEU A 485 -14.65 -5.01 -9.43
C LEU A 485 -13.17 -5.11 -9.09
N PHE A 486 -12.33 -5.73 -9.92
CA PHE A 486 -10.89 -5.71 -9.65
C PHE A 486 -10.00 -5.63 -10.89
N THR A 487 -8.80 -5.07 -10.69
CA THR A 487 -7.74 -4.98 -11.69
C THR A 487 -6.34 -5.05 -11.07
N CYS A 488 -5.31 -5.37 -11.85
CA CYS A 488 -3.92 -5.33 -11.39
C CYS A 488 -3.47 -3.91 -11.02
N ASN A 489 -2.64 -3.84 -9.99
CA ASN A 489 -1.83 -2.67 -9.69
C ASN A 489 -0.67 -2.51 -10.70
N TYR A 490 0.17 -1.48 -10.53
CA TYR A 490 1.21 -1.10 -11.49
C TYR A 490 2.28 -2.18 -11.74
N ASP A 491 2.66 -2.94 -10.72
CA ASP A 491 3.65 -4.02 -10.81
C ASP A 491 3.03 -5.40 -11.12
N GLY A 492 1.70 -5.52 -11.05
CA GLY A 492 0.93 -6.73 -11.33
C GLY A 492 0.86 -7.74 -10.17
N THR A 493 1.43 -7.42 -9.00
CA THR A 493 1.50 -8.32 -7.85
C THR A 493 0.19 -8.37 -7.07
N GLN A 494 -0.52 -7.26 -6.98
CA GLN A 494 -1.78 -7.12 -6.24
C GLN A 494 -2.95 -6.79 -7.16
N ARG A 495 -4.16 -6.86 -6.62
CA ARG A 495 -5.42 -6.53 -7.26
C ARG A 495 -6.08 -5.40 -6.49
N LEU A 496 -6.14 -4.23 -7.12
CA LEU A 496 -7.01 -3.16 -6.68
C LEU A 496 -8.45 -3.67 -6.80
N THR A 497 -9.14 -3.73 -5.68
CA THR A 497 -10.46 -4.36 -5.54
C THR A 497 -11.44 -3.35 -4.99
N ILE A 498 -12.53 -3.13 -5.70
CA ILE A 498 -13.64 -2.26 -5.32
C ILE A 498 -14.79 -3.15 -4.90
N ARG A 499 -15.20 -3.06 -3.63
CA ARG A 499 -16.35 -3.79 -3.10
C ARG A 499 -17.56 -2.88 -3.11
N CYS A 500 -18.66 -3.39 -3.64
CA CYS A 500 -19.90 -2.65 -3.79
C CYS A 500 -21.05 -3.40 -3.11
N VAL A 501 -21.97 -2.63 -2.53
CA VAL A 501 -23.23 -3.12 -1.95
C VAL A 501 -24.41 -2.46 -2.65
N LYS A 502 -25.55 -3.13 -2.72
CA LYS A 502 -26.76 -2.62 -3.36
C LYS A 502 -27.19 -1.31 -2.70
N ASN A 503 -27.57 -0.35 -3.53
CA ASN A 503 -28.14 0.89 -3.05
C ASN A 503 -29.62 0.66 -2.68
N PHE A 504 -29.95 0.58 -1.39
CA PHE A 504 -31.30 0.30 -0.91
C PHE A 504 -32.25 1.53 -0.97
N GLU A 505 -31.83 2.66 -1.54
CA GLU A 505 -32.66 3.87 -1.65
C GLU A 505 -33.80 3.80 -2.69
N GLN A 506 -34.08 2.65 -3.29
CA GLN A 506 -35.33 2.44 -4.03
C GLN A 506 -36.10 1.25 -3.48
N GLY A 507 -37.08 1.54 -2.62
CA GLY A 507 -38.10 0.58 -2.21
C GLY A 507 -38.70 0.77 -0.83
N VAL A 508 -39.30 1.93 -0.53
CA VAL A 508 -40.73 2.09 -0.12
C VAL A 508 -41.19 3.46 -0.58
#